data_AF-A0A3C0TSH8-F1
#
_entry.id   AF-A0A3C0TSH8-F1
#
_cell.length_a   1.000
_cell.length_b   1.000
_cell.length_c   1.000
_cell.angle_alpha   90.00
_cell.angle_beta   90.00
_cell.angle_gamma   90.00
#
_symmetry.space_group_name_H-M   'P 1'
#
loop_
_entity.id
_entity.type
_entity.pdbx_description
1 polymer ?
#
loop_
_entity_poly.entity_id
_entity_poly.type
_entity_poly.pdbx_seq_one_letter_code
_entity_poly.pdbx_strand_id
1 'polypeptide(L)' 'TMFTGGTLAIGVSTWIFSELKFQADMGLLLTFMFLVNMVGAITLLPAMVAALEYLWPLKRKPLTEEEARAISRAH' A
#
# COMPACT_ATOMS: atom_id res chain seq x y z
N THR A 1 -2.38 3.79 1.51
CA THR A 1 -1.14 3.43 2.23
C THR A 1 -0.23 4.64 2.44
N MET A 2 -0.03 5.50 1.44
CA MET A 2 0.83 6.69 1.56
C MET A 2 0.42 7.66 2.68
N PHE A 3 -0.86 8.07 2.74
CA PHE A 3 -1.33 9.01 3.77
C PHE A 3 -1.20 8.43 5.19
N THR A 4 -1.78 7.25 5.43
CA THR A 4 -1.74 6.57 6.73
C THR A 4 -0.31 6.26 7.18
N GLY A 5 0.56 5.78 6.28
CA GLY A 5 1.96 5.50 6.58
C GLY A 5 2.75 6.77 6.89
N GLY A 6 2.50 7.85 6.15
CA GLY A 6 3.13 9.15 6.39
C GLY A 6 2.76 9.75 7.75
N THR A 7 1.47 9.75 8.12
CA THR A 7 1.02 10.26 9.42
C THR A 7 1.63 9.47 10.59
N LEU A 8 1.70 8.13 10.49
CA LEU A 8 2.31 7.28 11.50
C LEU A 8 3.84 7.50 11.60
N ALA A 9 4.53 7.59 10.46
CA ALA A 9 5.96 7.84 10.42
C ALA A 9 6.32 9.18 11.08
N ILE A 10 5.55 10.24 10.82
CA ILE A 10 5.74 11.56 11.45
C ILE A 10 5.48 11.48 12.96
N GLY A 11 4.38 10.86 13.39
CA GLY A 11 4.06 10.70 14.81
C GLY A 11 5.16 9.96 15.59
N VAL A 12 5.67 8.87 15.03
CA VAL A 12 6.75 8.06 15.64
C VAL A 12 8.10 8.76 15.56
N SER A 13 8.39 9.51 14.48
CA SER A 13 9.66 10.26 14.35
C SER A 13 9.86 11.29 15.46
N THR A 14 8.79 11.79 16.06
CA THR A 14 8.83 12.71 17.21
C THR A 14 9.50 12.07 18.43
N TRP A 15 9.51 10.74 18.56
CA TRP A 15 10.08 10.02 19.69
C TRP A 15 11.62 10.03 19.71
N ILE A 16 12.25 10.40 18.59
CA ILE A 16 13.72 10.58 18.49
C ILE A 16 14.21 11.70 19.42
N PHE A 17 13.34 12.68 19.74
CA PHE A 17 13.65 13.79 20.64
C PHE A 17 13.50 13.45 22.13
N SER A 18 13.11 12.22 22.49
CA SER A 18 12.96 11.83 23.90
C SER A 18 14.33 11.65 24.57
N GLU A 19 14.49 12.20 25.78
CA GLU A 19 15.67 12.02 26.62
C GLU A 19 15.88 10.55 27.04
N LEU A 20 14.82 9.73 26.99
CA LEU A 20 14.88 8.31 27.31
C LEU A 20 15.42 7.53 26.12
N LYS A 21 16.69 7.10 26.21
CA LYS A 21 17.41 6.35 25.17
C LYS A 21 16.62 5.16 24.59
N PHE A 22 15.92 4.40 25.42
CA PHE A 22 15.08 3.29 24.96
C PHE A 22 13.92 3.74 24.06
N GLN A 23 13.33 4.90 24.35
CA GLN A 23 12.21 5.44 23.58
C GLN A 23 12.67 5.99 22.22
N ALA A 24 13.83 6.65 22.19
CA ALA A 24 14.45 7.12 20.96
C ALA A 24 14.87 5.96 20.03
N ASP A 25 15.48 4.90 20.59
CA ASP A 25 15.91 3.73 19.84
C ASP A 25 14.70 2.98 19.23
N MET A 26 13.61 2.81 19.99
CA MET A 26 12.38 2.18 19.50
C MET A 26 11.65 3.03 18.46
N GLY A 27 11.66 4.36 18.60
CA GLY A 27 11.08 5.29 17.63
C GLY A 27 11.78 5.20 16.27
N LEU A 28 13.11 5.17 16.27
CA LEU A 28 13.90 5.04 15.04
C LEU A 28 13.63 3.72 14.31
N LEU A 29 13.63 2.60 15.05
CA LEU A 29 13.34 1.27 14.51
C LEU A 29 11.93 1.20 13.92
N LEU A 30 10.94 1.76 14.61
CA LEU A 30 9.54 1.72 14.19
C LEU A 30 9.30 2.61 12.96
N THR A 31 9.89 3.81 12.89
CA THR A 31 9.85 4.65 11.69
C THR A 31 10.50 3.96 10.49
N PHE A 32 11.65 3.31 10.69
CA PHE A 32 12.32 2.53 9.64
C PHE A 32 11.43 1.37 9.15
N MET A 33 10.85 0.59 10.07
CA MET A 33 9.93 -0.50 9.72
C MET A 33 8.71 -0.01 8.95
N PHE A 34 8.10 1.13 9.33
CA PHE A 34 6.96 1.68 8.61
C PHE A 34 7.31 2.09 7.18
N LEU A 35 8.48 2.70 6.97
CA LEU A 35 8.95 3.08 5.63
C LEU A 35 9.17 1.85 4.75
N VAL A 36 9.89 0.85 5.26
CA VAL A 36 10.11 -0.42 4.55
C VAL A 36 8.80 -1.15 4.29
N ASN A 37 7.87 -1.15 5.25
CA ASN A 37 6.55 -1.74 5.08
C ASN A 37 5.74 -1.01 4.00
N MET A 38 5.84 0.31 3.89
CA MET A 38 5.13 1.07 2.87
C MET A 38 5.66 0.78 1.46
N VAL A 39 6.99 0.70 1.30
CA VAL A 39 7.64 0.27 0.05
C VAL A 39 7.26 -1.17 -0.28
N GLY A 40 7.30 -2.05 0.73
CA GLY A 40 6.85 -3.44 0.62
C GLY A 40 5.41 -3.52 0.15
N ALA A 41 4.46 -2.86 0.79
CA ALA A 41 3.06 -2.90 0.41
C ALA A 41 2.82 -2.40 -1.03
N ILE A 42 3.49 -1.33 -1.46
CA ILE A 42 3.35 -0.79 -2.82
C ILE A 42 3.93 -1.76 -3.88
N THR A 43 4.95 -2.53 -3.54
CA THR A 43 5.63 -3.44 -4.49
C THR A 43 5.11 -4.87 -4.43
N LEU A 44 4.95 -5.42 -3.22
CA LEU A 44 4.44 -6.77 -2.98
C LEU A 44 2.97 -6.92 -3.35
N LEU A 45 2.09 -5.94 -3.06
CA LEU A 45 0.67 -6.09 -3.40
C LEU A 45 0.43 -6.28 -4.90
N PRO A 46 0.96 -5.43 -5.82
CA PRO A 46 0.79 -5.67 -7.25
C PRO A 46 1.52 -6.92 -7.71
N ALA A 47 2.69 -7.25 -7.14
CA ALA A 47 3.39 -8.49 -7.45
C ALA A 47 2.58 -9.73 -7.04
N MET A 48 1.89 -9.69 -5.89
CA MET A 48 1.01 -10.74 -5.41
C MET A 48 -0.26 -10.84 -6.27
N VAL A 49 -0.84 -9.72 -6.70
CA VAL A 49 -1.98 -9.73 -7.64
C VAL A 49 -1.55 -10.36 -8.96
N ALA A 50 -0.40 -9.97 -9.52
CA ALA A 50 0.12 -10.56 -10.75
C ALA A 50 0.43 -12.06 -10.59
N ALA A 51 1.04 -12.46 -9.46
CA ALA A 51 1.31 -13.87 -9.16
C ALA A 51 0.00 -14.67 -8.99
N LEU A 52 -1.01 -14.09 -8.35
CA LEU A 52 -2.32 -14.71 -8.19
C LEU A 52 -3.06 -14.81 -9.53
N GLU A 53 -3.00 -13.78 -10.39
CA GLU A 53 -3.57 -13.84 -11.73
C GLU A 53 -2.86 -14.88 -12.62
N TYR A 54 -1.56 -15.07 -12.43
CA TYR A 54 -0.79 -16.12 -13.10
C TYR A 54 -1.22 -17.53 -12.64
N LEU A 55 -1.35 -17.73 -11.33
CA LEU A 55 -1.72 -19.03 -10.74
C LEU A 55 -3.21 -19.35 -10.89
N TRP A 56 -4.06 -18.33 -10.79
CA TRP A 56 -5.50 -18.40 -10.90
C TRP A 56 -5.95 -17.33 -11.90
N PRO A 57 -5.97 -17.65 -13.21
CA PRO A 57 -6.40 -16.71 -14.23
C PRO A 57 -7.88 -16.40 -14.01
N LEU A 58 -8.13 -15.31 -13.29
CA LEU A 58 -9.44 -14.70 -13.17
C LEU A 58 -9.82 -14.22 -14.58
N LYS A 59 -10.42 -15.11 -15.37
CA LYS A 59 -11.06 -14.76 -16.65
C LYS A 59 -12.16 -13.75 -16.34
N ARG A 60 -11.83 -12.46 -16.37
CA ARG A 60 -12.84 -11.41 -16.43
C ARG A 60 -13.55 -11.60 -17.76
N LYS A 61 -14.86 -11.88 -17.72
CA LYS A 61 -15.65 -11.96 -18.96
C LYS A 61 -15.52 -10.60 -19.67
N PRO A 62 -15.22 -10.59 -20.98
CA PRO A 62 -15.20 -9.35 -21.73
C PRO A 62 -16.58 -8.69 -21.61
N LEU A 63 -16.59 -7.35 -21.50
CA LEU A 63 -17.82 -6.56 -21.50
C LEU A 63 -18.64 -6.95 -22.73
N THR A 64 -19.91 -7.27 -22.51
CA THR A 64 -20.83 -7.60 -23.59
C THR A 64 -20.99 -6.35 -24.48
N GLU A 65 -21.20 -6.53 -25.78
CA GLU A 65 -21.38 -5.38 -26.68
C GLU A 65 -22.50 -4.43 -26.22
N GLU A 66 -23.53 -4.93 -25.55
CA GLU A 66 -24.56 -4.09 -24.94
C GLU A 66 -24.03 -3.22 -23.79
N GLU A 67 -23.18 -3.77 -22.92
CA GLU A 67 -22.57 -3.04 -21.80
C GLU A 67 -21.59 -1.99 -22.31
N ALA A 68 -20.79 -2.31 -23.33
CA ALA A 68 -19.88 -1.38 -23.98
C ALA A 68 -20.64 -0.25 -24.71
N ARG A 69 -21.75 -0.57 -25.38
CA ARG A 69 -22.63 0.42 -26.03
C ARG A 69 -23.36 1.30 -25.02
N ALA A 70 -23.74 0.78 -23.85
CA ALA A 70 -24.37 1.56 -22.79
C ALA A 70 -23.41 2.60 -22.20
N ILE A 71 -22.14 2.23 -21.95
CA ILE A 71 -21.11 3.15 -21.46
C ILE A 71 -20.78 4.23 -22.50
N SER A 72 -20.67 3.87 -23.78
CA SER A 72 -20.41 4.82 -24.88
C SER A 72 -21.55 5.81 -25.15
N ARG A 73 -22.78 5.49 -24.76
CA ARG A 73 -23.94 6.41 -24.88
C ARG A 73 -24.16 7.26 -23.63
N ALA A 74 -23.53 6.89 -22.52
CA ALA A 74 -23.66 7.59 -21.22
C ALA A 74 -22.62 8.71 -21.04
N HIS A 75 -21.75 8.94 -22.02
CA HIS A 75 -20.72 9.99 -22.06
C HIS A 75 -20.94 10.85 -23.31
#